data_AF-A0A2E6BI58-F1
#
_entry.id   AF-A0A2E6BI58-F1
#
_cell.length_a   1.000
_cell.length_b   1.000
_cell.length_c   1.000
_cell.angle_alpha   90.00
_cell.angle_beta   90.00
_cell.angle_gamma   90.00
#
_symmetry.space_group_name_H-M   'P 1'
#
loop_
_entity.id
_entity.type
_entity.pdbx_description
1 polymer ?
#
loop_
_entity_poly.entity_id
_entity_poly.type
_entity_poly.pdbx_seq_one_letter_code
_entity_poly.pdbx_strand_id
1 'polypeptide(L)'
;MKKIIVTVAIVAVLSIAFANGVTPAYVASAPGVASGIGAKLLCSGRYVSGFSQQQALDDLVKYSPLLDYLSVEFDDSNERVTTSFLGLATTTATHIDGIGCYADYEGFEQRANYADEERIPMPVFSSRWPRGTRVETIDPPIQSQLDALIAADNAEGLDTRALLIVQHGQIIAESYAGEADAETPLLGWSMAKSLMAIMLGNLEYRGLLDPAATPVVAQWADDERANIELTDLLTMTDGLAFSEAYNPGDDATAMLFTEASGSAYAISRPVAQRPGTQFNYSSGTANILSRVYFNHTGATLADSLADYREHIATPLSFQHTVFEPDAAGVLVGSSYFYASARDWARIGQMMLNGGVLNGHRIVSEDWVERATSPNSSRNNRAYGYQFWLNRGNADQRWPDLPPDAYAANGNREQSVTVLPSQDLVVVRLGWTTGRYPINDRIVQIMGWLTAQ
;
A
#
# COMPACT_ATOMS: atom_id res chain seq x y z
N MET A 1 -45.97 -19.51 8.28
CA MET A 1 -45.77 -18.31 9.12
C MET A 1 -44.29 -17.92 9.27
N LYS A 2 -43.38 -18.78 9.75
CA LYS A 2 -41.95 -18.42 9.91
C LYS A 2 -41.27 -17.85 8.64
N LYS A 3 -41.44 -18.49 7.48
CA LYS A 3 -40.86 -18.00 6.20
C LYS A 3 -41.38 -16.61 5.81
N ILE A 4 -42.68 -16.35 5.97
CA ILE A 4 -43.30 -15.05 5.66
C ILE A 4 -42.76 -13.95 6.59
N ILE A 5 -42.62 -14.26 7.88
CA ILE A 5 -42.06 -13.31 8.88
C ILE A 5 -40.61 -12.97 8.54
N VAL A 6 -39.80 -13.97 8.16
CA VAL A 6 -38.39 -13.76 7.75
C VAL A 6 -38.32 -12.91 6.48
N THR A 7 -39.13 -13.20 5.46
CA THR A 7 -39.17 -12.41 4.22
C THR A 7 -39.59 -10.96 4.49
N VAL A 8 -40.61 -10.74 5.31
CA VAL A 8 -41.06 -9.38 5.68
C VAL A 8 -39.98 -8.63 6.45
N ALA A 9 -39.26 -9.30 7.36
CA ALA A 9 -38.14 -8.70 8.09
C ALA A 9 -36.98 -8.32 7.15
N ILE A 10 -36.61 -9.19 6.21
CA ILE A 10 -35.57 -8.91 5.21
C ILE A 10 -35.97 -7.73 4.33
N VAL A 11 -37.21 -7.69 3.85
CA VAL A 11 -37.72 -6.58 3.03
C VAL A 11 -37.72 -5.28 3.82
N ALA A 12 -38.13 -5.30 5.09
CA ALA A 12 -38.08 -4.12 5.96
C ALA A 12 -36.64 -3.61 6.18
N VAL A 13 -35.69 -4.51 6.46
CA VAL A 13 -34.27 -4.17 6.65
C VAL A 13 -33.67 -3.59 5.36
N LEU A 14 -33.92 -4.23 4.21
CA LEU A 14 -33.45 -3.72 2.92
C LEU A 14 -34.09 -2.38 2.56
N SER A 15 -35.36 -2.19 2.88
CA SER A 15 -36.05 -0.90 2.65
C SER A 15 -35.45 0.22 3.48
N ILE A 16 -35.10 -0.06 4.75
CA ILE A 16 -34.40 0.88 5.62
C ILE A 16 -32.97 1.13 5.09
N ALA A 17 -32.24 0.09 4.69
CA ALA A 17 -30.89 0.23 4.14
C ALA A 17 -30.89 1.10 2.87
N PHE A 18 -31.82 0.85 1.95
CA PHE A 18 -31.98 1.65 0.73
C PHE A 18 -32.39 3.11 1.03
N ALA A 19 -33.24 3.33 2.04
CA ALA A 19 -33.58 4.68 2.50
C ALA A 19 -32.37 5.43 3.11
N ASN A 20 -31.34 4.71 3.55
CA ASN A 20 -30.08 5.26 4.09
C ASN A 20 -28.93 5.24 3.06
N GLY A 21 -29.23 5.09 1.76
CA GLY A 21 -28.24 5.24 0.70
C GLY A 21 -27.45 3.97 0.34
N VAL A 22 -27.77 2.81 0.94
CA VAL A 22 -27.24 1.53 0.45
C VAL A 22 -27.83 1.27 -0.93
N THR A 23 -27.00 0.93 -1.91
CA THR A 23 -27.49 0.66 -3.28
C THR A 23 -27.76 -0.84 -3.47
N PRO A 24 -28.61 -1.23 -4.44
CA PRO A 24 -28.74 -2.64 -4.82
C PRO A 24 -27.40 -3.28 -5.23
N ALA A 25 -26.53 -2.50 -5.89
CA ALA A 25 -25.17 -2.93 -6.25
C ALA A 25 -24.33 -3.23 -5.01
N TYR A 26 -24.38 -2.38 -3.98
CA TYR A 26 -23.72 -2.63 -2.70
C TYR A 26 -24.15 -3.97 -2.10
N VAL A 27 -25.46 -4.23 -2.01
CA VAL A 27 -25.99 -5.47 -1.42
C VAL A 27 -25.55 -6.70 -2.22
N ALA A 28 -25.53 -6.61 -3.54
CA ALA A 28 -25.11 -7.70 -4.41
C ALA A 28 -23.59 -7.98 -4.31
N SER A 29 -22.76 -6.95 -4.22
CA SER A 29 -21.30 -7.08 -4.17
C SER A 29 -20.74 -7.37 -2.78
N ALA A 30 -21.47 -7.00 -1.71
CA ALA A 30 -20.99 -7.10 -0.33
C ALA A 30 -20.49 -8.49 0.08
N PRO A 31 -21.17 -9.61 -0.23
CA PRO A 31 -20.66 -10.92 0.15
C PRO A 31 -19.31 -11.27 -0.50
N GLY A 32 -19.17 -11.01 -1.80
CA GLY A 32 -17.94 -11.25 -2.54
C GLY A 32 -16.79 -10.44 -1.97
N VAL A 33 -16.99 -9.12 -1.83
CA VAL A 33 -16.00 -8.20 -1.25
C VAL A 33 -15.63 -8.59 0.18
N ALA A 34 -16.60 -8.92 1.04
CA ALA A 34 -16.32 -9.31 2.43
C ALA A 34 -15.49 -10.59 2.53
N SER A 35 -15.84 -11.63 1.76
CA SER A 35 -15.03 -12.86 1.72
C SER A 35 -13.65 -12.65 1.09
N GLY A 36 -13.55 -11.81 0.05
CA GLY A 36 -12.27 -11.46 -0.55
C GLY A 36 -11.33 -10.73 0.40
N ILE A 37 -11.84 -9.70 1.10
CA ILE A 37 -11.09 -8.96 2.14
C ILE A 37 -10.63 -9.93 3.23
N GLY A 38 -11.54 -10.73 3.77
CA GLY A 38 -11.28 -11.68 4.84
C GLY A 38 -10.17 -12.66 4.47
N ALA A 39 -10.33 -13.39 3.36
CA ALA A 39 -9.35 -14.39 2.93
C ALA A 39 -7.98 -13.75 2.68
N LYS A 40 -7.94 -12.64 1.93
CA LYS A 40 -6.69 -11.99 1.55
C LYS A 40 -5.91 -11.45 2.75
N LEU A 41 -6.57 -10.67 3.62
CA LEU A 41 -5.89 -9.98 4.71
C LEU A 41 -5.54 -10.92 5.86
N LEU A 42 -6.39 -11.91 6.16
CA LEU A 42 -6.07 -12.91 7.19
C LEU A 42 -4.94 -13.83 6.76
N CYS A 43 -4.89 -14.23 5.47
CA CYS A 43 -3.78 -15.01 4.95
C CYS A 43 -2.46 -14.27 5.12
N SER A 44 -2.37 -13.01 4.67
CA SER A 44 -1.13 -12.24 4.82
C SER A 44 -0.81 -11.94 6.28
N GLY A 45 -1.79 -11.59 7.12
CA GLY A 45 -1.56 -11.39 8.55
C GLY A 45 -0.95 -12.63 9.21
N ARG A 46 -1.49 -13.82 8.89
CA ARG A 46 -1.07 -15.09 9.48
C ARG A 46 0.28 -15.59 8.94
N TYR A 47 0.49 -15.55 7.62
CA TYR A 47 1.62 -16.23 6.96
C TYR A 47 2.71 -15.28 6.45
N VAL A 48 2.40 -14.00 6.19
CA VAL A 48 3.41 -12.99 5.80
C VAL A 48 3.89 -12.21 7.02
N SER A 49 2.98 -11.70 7.84
CA SER A 49 3.31 -10.95 9.07
C SER A 49 3.60 -11.87 10.26
N GLY A 50 3.25 -13.15 10.18
CA GLY A 50 3.49 -14.12 11.25
C GLY A 50 2.59 -13.97 12.48
N PHE A 51 1.52 -13.19 12.39
CA PHE A 51 0.61 -12.95 13.51
C PHE A 51 -0.21 -14.20 13.89
N SER A 52 -0.64 -14.23 15.14
CA SER A 52 -1.67 -15.15 15.58
C SER A 52 -2.98 -14.92 14.82
N GLN A 53 -3.80 -15.97 14.73
CA GLN A 53 -5.14 -15.84 14.13
C GLN A 53 -5.97 -14.75 14.81
N GLN A 54 -5.81 -14.58 16.14
CA GLN A 54 -6.52 -13.55 16.90
C GLN A 54 -6.06 -12.14 16.51
N GLN A 55 -4.75 -11.88 16.48
CA GLN A 55 -4.24 -10.56 16.09
C GLN A 55 -4.62 -10.21 14.65
N ALA A 56 -4.59 -11.19 13.73
CA ALA A 56 -5.02 -10.99 12.35
C ALA A 56 -6.53 -10.66 12.26
N LEU A 57 -7.39 -11.30 13.06
CA LEU A 57 -8.82 -11.01 13.14
C LEU A 57 -9.09 -9.63 13.76
N ASP A 58 -8.38 -9.28 14.84
CA ASP A 58 -8.52 -7.99 15.52
C ASP A 58 -8.17 -6.81 14.60
N ASP A 59 -7.16 -6.98 13.75
CA ASP A 59 -6.78 -6.02 12.72
C ASP A 59 -7.82 -5.98 11.57
N LEU A 60 -8.30 -7.14 11.12
CA LEU A 60 -9.31 -7.25 10.06
C LEU A 60 -10.59 -6.48 10.40
N VAL A 61 -11.10 -6.60 11.63
CA VAL A 61 -12.37 -5.93 12.02
C VAL A 61 -12.24 -4.41 12.10
N LYS A 62 -11.02 -3.86 12.17
CA LYS A 62 -10.78 -2.42 11.98
C LYS A 62 -11.08 -1.98 10.56
N TYR A 63 -10.97 -2.89 9.59
CA TYR A 63 -11.35 -2.59 8.21
C TYR A 63 -12.86 -2.34 8.09
N SER A 64 -13.67 -3.22 8.68
CA SER A 64 -15.11 -3.03 8.77
C SER A 64 -15.67 -3.94 9.87
N PRO A 65 -16.54 -3.41 10.77
CA PRO A 65 -17.19 -4.24 11.79
C PRO A 65 -18.02 -5.40 11.21
N LEU A 66 -18.44 -5.32 9.95
CA LEU A 66 -19.19 -6.40 9.29
C LEU A 66 -18.34 -7.67 9.09
N LEU A 67 -17.01 -7.54 9.09
CA LEU A 67 -16.10 -8.67 8.88
C LEU A 67 -16.03 -9.59 10.10
N ASP A 68 -16.53 -9.15 11.27
CA ASP A 68 -16.69 -9.97 12.47
C ASP A 68 -17.70 -11.12 12.27
N TYR A 69 -18.56 -11.01 11.25
CA TYR A 69 -19.54 -12.04 10.89
C TYR A 69 -19.06 -13.03 9.83
N LEU A 70 -17.78 -12.98 9.46
CA LEU A 70 -17.21 -13.96 8.53
C LEU A 70 -17.09 -15.32 9.21
N SER A 71 -17.47 -16.37 8.48
CA SER A 71 -16.96 -17.71 8.80
C SER A 71 -15.54 -17.80 8.26
N VAL A 72 -14.58 -18.17 9.11
CA VAL A 72 -13.16 -18.25 8.76
C VAL A 72 -12.64 -19.65 9.05
N GLU A 73 -11.92 -20.23 8.11
CA GLU A 73 -11.21 -21.49 8.24
C GLU A 73 -9.73 -21.27 7.90
N PHE A 74 -8.86 -21.54 8.87
CA PHE A 74 -7.41 -21.57 8.68
C PHE A 74 -6.96 -23.01 8.46
N ASP A 75 -6.29 -23.25 7.35
CA ASP A 75 -5.60 -24.50 7.06
C ASP A 75 -4.09 -24.22 7.09
N ASP A 76 -3.53 -24.21 8.30
CA ASP A 76 -2.10 -23.98 8.53
C ASP A 76 -1.22 -25.06 7.89
N SER A 77 -1.76 -26.23 7.53
CA SER A 77 -0.98 -27.29 6.88
C SER A 77 -0.70 -27.03 5.40
N ASN A 78 -1.59 -26.28 4.75
CA ASN A 78 -1.45 -25.86 3.35
C ASN A 78 -1.29 -24.33 3.21
N GLU A 79 -1.16 -23.62 4.33
CA GLU A 79 -1.07 -22.16 4.44
C GLU A 79 -2.19 -21.44 3.67
N ARG A 80 -3.43 -21.86 3.94
CA ARG A 80 -4.64 -21.30 3.30
C ARG A 80 -5.58 -20.69 4.32
N VAL A 81 -6.28 -19.64 3.89
CA VAL A 81 -7.42 -19.08 4.62
C VAL A 81 -8.62 -19.07 3.70
N THR A 82 -9.69 -19.74 4.12
CA THR A 82 -10.99 -19.67 3.46
C THR A 82 -11.94 -18.85 4.30
N THR A 83 -12.63 -17.90 3.68
CA THR A 83 -13.68 -17.15 4.35
C THR A 83 -14.98 -17.18 3.58
N SER A 84 -16.09 -17.15 4.32
CA SER A 84 -17.43 -17.10 3.76
C SER A 84 -18.26 -16.05 4.48
N PHE A 85 -18.97 -15.22 3.72
CA PHE A 85 -19.90 -14.25 4.27
C PHE A 85 -21.33 -14.79 4.16
N LEU A 86 -21.87 -15.26 5.30
CA LEU A 86 -23.24 -15.78 5.43
C LEU A 86 -23.59 -16.92 4.43
N GLY A 87 -22.59 -17.65 3.92
CA GLY A 87 -22.77 -18.69 2.90
C GLY A 87 -23.15 -18.17 1.51
N LEU A 88 -23.10 -16.85 1.27
CA LEU A 88 -23.49 -16.23 0.00
C LEU A 88 -22.32 -16.13 -0.99
N ALA A 89 -21.10 -15.99 -0.48
CA ALA A 89 -19.86 -16.02 -1.24
C ALA A 89 -18.77 -16.63 -0.38
N THR A 90 -17.84 -17.32 -1.03
CA THR A 90 -16.69 -17.96 -0.38
C THR A 90 -15.46 -17.64 -1.21
N THR A 91 -14.39 -17.23 -0.53
CA THR A 91 -13.10 -16.94 -1.15
C THR A 91 -12.01 -17.65 -0.35
N THR A 92 -11.04 -18.22 -1.05
CA THR A 92 -9.82 -18.78 -0.45
C THR A 92 -8.64 -17.95 -0.90
N ALA A 93 -7.69 -17.70 0.01
CA ALA A 93 -6.37 -17.18 -0.32
C ALA A 93 -5.34 -18.20 0.15
N THR A 94 -4.30 -18.37 -0.66
CA THR A 94 -3.22 -19.33 -0.43
C THR A 94 -1.91 -18.56 -0.36
N HIS A 95 -1.09 -18.86 0.64
CA HIS A 95 0.27 -18.35 0.78
C HIS A 95 1.24 -19.14 -0.10
N ILE A 96 2.25 -18.45 -0.64
CA ILE A 96 3.39 -19.06 -1.29
C ILE A 96 4.64 -18.41 -0.72
N ASP A 97 5.54 -19.24 -0.19
CA ASP A 97 6.79 -18.74 0.41
C ASP A 97 7.56 -17.82 -0.54
N GLY A 98 8.08 -16.71 -0.02
CA GLY A 98 8.77 -15.66 -0.77
C GLY A 98 7.91 -14.81 -1.72
N ILE A 99 6.63 -15.16 -1.98
CA ILE A 99 5.70 -14.41 -2.85
C ILE A 99 4.56 -13.78 -2.02
N GLY A 100 4.10 -14.47 -0.98
CA GLY A 100 3.01 -14.07 -0.10
C GLY A 100 1.64 -14.63 -0.49
N CYS A 101 0.57 -13.98 -0.06
CA CYS A 101 -0.82 -14.45 -0.19
C CYS A 101 -1.60 -13.71 -1.28
N TYR A 102 -2.41 -14.42 -2.06
CA TYR A 102 -3.41 -13.82 -2.95
C TYR A 102 -4.60 -14.76 -3.20
N ALA A 103 -5.77 -14.18 -3.50
CA ALA A 103 -7.05 -14.90 -3.61
C ALA A 103 -7.09 -15.86 -4.81
N ASP A 104 -7.52 -17.10 -4.60
CA ASP A 104 -7.65 -18.18 -5.59
C ASP A 104 -8.75 -17.88 -6.61
N TYR A 105 -8.45 -18.02 -7.91
CA TYR A 105 -9.40 -17.87 -9.02
C TYR A 105 -9.27 -19.02 -10.00
N GLU A 106 -10.40 -19.47 -10.54
CA GLU A 106 -10.44 -20.44 -11.64
C GLU A 106 -9.74 -19.89 -12.89
N GLY A 107 -8.91 -20.69 -13.55
CA GLY A 107 -8.08 -20.29 -14.68
C GLY A 107 -6.75 -19.61 -14.32
N PHE A 108 -6.47 -19.44 -13.02
CA PHE A 108 -5.22 -18.84 -12.50
C PHE A 108 -4.48 -19.80 -11.56
N GLU A 109 -4.45 -21.09 -11.91
CA GLU A 109 -3.86 -22.17 -11.10
C GLU A 109 -2.32 -22.26 -11.22
N GLN A 110 -1.69 -21.39 -12.02
CA GLN A 110 -0.22 -21.41 -12.25
C GLN A 110 0.62 -21.19 -10.99
N ARG A 111 -0.03 -20.88 -9.85
CA ARG A 111 0.52 -20.83 -8.48
C ARG A 111 1.54 -21.93 -8.18
N ALA A 112 1.24 -23.16 -8.62
CA ALA A 112 2.03 -24.35 -8.30
C ALA A 112 3.33 -24.47 -9.11
N ASN A 113 3.51 -23.67 -10.17
CA ASN A 113 4.61 -23.78 -11.11
C ASN A 113 5.73 -22.76 -10.89
N TYR A 114 5.59 -21.88 -9.89
CA TYR A 114 6.67 -20.95 -9.55
C TYR A 114 7.92 -21.70 -9.12
N ALA A 115 9.04 -21.36 -9.75
CA ALA A 115 10.34 -21.98 -9.48
C ALA A 115 10.83 -21.60 -8.08
N ASP A 116 11.68 -22.43 -7.48
CA ASP A 116 12.28 -22.15 -6.17
C ASP A 116 13.02 -20.80 -6.15
N GLU A 117 13.57 -20.37 -7.28
CA GLU A 117 14.27 -19.09 -7.46
C GLU A 117 13.36 -17.87 -7.22
N GLU A 118 12.05 -18.02 -7.46
CA GLU A 118 11.06 -16.97 -7.25
C GLU A 118 10.64 -16.87 -5.78
N ARG A 119 10.91 -17.92 -4.99
CA ARG A 119 10.52 -18.07 -3.57
C ARG A 119 11.63 -17.70 -2.58
N ILE A 120 12.75 -17.15 -3.06
CA ILE A 120 13.89 -16.82 -2.21
C ILE A 120 13.53 -15.64 -1.27
N PRO A 121 13.58 -15.83 0.06
CA PRO A 121 13.43 -14.75 1.02
C PRO A 121 14.53 -13.70 0.88
N MET A 122 14.27 -12.48 1.34
CA MET A 122 15.29 -11.43 1.32
C MET A 122 16.47 -11.78 2.24
N PRO A 123 17.72 -11.48 1.84
CA PRO A 123 18.87 -11.73 2.68
C PRO A 123 18.86 -10.82 3.91
N VAL A 124 19.18 -11.38 5.08
CA VAL A 124 19.29 -10.64 6.33
C VAL A 124 20.76 -10.37 6.65
N PHE A 125 21.11 -9.10 6.84
CA PHE A 125 22.46 -8.65 7.17
C PHE A 125 22.50 -8.06 8.58
N SER A 126 23.44 -8.53 9.41
CA SER A 126 23.61 -8.04 10.78
C SER A 126 24.45 -6.76 10.89
N SER A 127 24.85 -6.14 9.77
CA SER A 127 25.54 -4.85 9.76
C SER A 127 24.67 -3.71 10.29
N ARG A 128 25.25 -2.53 10.48
CA ARG A 128 24.49 -1.35 10.92
C ARG A 128 23.45 -0.94 9.86
N TRP A 129 22.27 -0.54 10.29
CA TRP A 129 21.27 0.10 9.43
C TRP A 129 21.87 1.37 8.75
N PRO A 130 21.57 1.68 7.48
CA PRO A 130 20.58 1.04 6.60
C PRO A 130 21.03 -0.22 5.86
N ARG A 131 22.33 -0.59 5.90
CA ARG A 131 22.84 -1.80 5.22
C ARG A 131 22.46 -3.11 5.92
N GLY A 132 22.26 -3.08 7.24
CA GLY A 132 21.80 -4.25 8.00
C GLY A 132 20.68 -3.91 8.98
N THR A 133 20.34 -4.84 9.86
CA THR A 133 19.28 -4.69 10.88
C THR A 133 19.77 -4.11 12.19
N ARG A 134 21.08 -4.00 12.41
CA ARG A 134 21.61 -3.59 13.71
C ARG A 134 21.45 -2.07 13.90
N VAL A 135 20.79 -1.68 14.99
CA VAL A 135 20.62 -0.30 15.41
C VAL A 135 21.40 -0.07 16.70
N GLU A 136 22.36 0.87 16.65
CA GLU A 136 23.27 1.22 17.77
C GLU A 136 23.14 2.70 18.15
N THR A 137 22.17 3.40 17.56
CA THR A 137 22.03 4.86 17.61
C THR A 137 20.78 5.34 18.33
N ILE A 138 20.10 4.46 19.06
CA ILE A 138 18.93 4.82 19.84
C ILE A 138 19.32 5.91 20.85
N ASP A 139 18.58 7.01 20.81
CA ASP A 139 18.62 8.08 21.80
C ASP A 139 17.67 7.72 22.95
N PRO A 140 18.18 7.47 24.18
CA PRO A 140 17.33 6.98 25.26
C PRO A 140 16.21 7.95 25.69
N PRO A 141 16.44 9.28 25.83
CA PRO A 141 15.37 10.25 26.03
C PRO A 141 14.27 10.20 24.97
N ILE A 142 14.61 10.17 23.68
CA ILE A 142 13.62 10.13 22.59
C ILE A 142 12.90 8.79 22.57
N GLN A 143 13.61 7.68 22.76
CA GLN A 143 13.02 6.34 22.84
C GLN A 143 11.95 6.28 23.93
N SER A 144 12.24 6.80 25.12
CA SER A 144 11.27 6.81 26.22
C SER A 144 10.01 7.63 25.88
N GLN A 145 10.14 8.73 25.13
CA GLN A 145 9.00 9.53 24.67
C GLN A 145 8.19 8.79 23.61
N LEU A 146 8.87 8.08 22.71
CA LEU A 146 8.25 7.29 21.65
C LEU A 146 7.43 6.12 22.21
N ASP A 147 7.99 5.41 23.20
CA ASP A 147 7.30 4.32 23.90
C ASP A 147 6.04 4.82 24.64
N ALA A 148 6.13 6.00 25.27
CA ALA A 148 4.96 6.62 25.89
C ALA A 148 3.90 7.03 24.85
N LEU A 149 4.34 7.51 23.68
CA LEU A 149 3.46 7.93 22.60
C LEU A 149 2.70 6.76 21.98
N ILE A 150 3.37 5.64 21.68
CA ILE A 150 2.69 4.46 21.13
C ILE A 150 1.71 3.85 22.13
N ALA A 151 2.04 3.88 23.43
CA ALA A 151 1.13 3.43 24.48
C ALA A 151 -0.12 4.31 24.56
N ALA A 152 0.06 5.63 24.49
CA ALA A 152 -1.06 6.59 24.45
C ALA A 152 -1.92 6.41 23.20
N ASP A 153 -1.31 6.30 22.02
CA ASP A 153 -2.01 6.06 20.75
C ASP A 153 -2.90 4.81 20.84
N ASN A 154 -2.39 3.72 21.40
CA ASN A 154 -3.14 2.48 21.52
C ASN A 154 -4.22 2.54 22.60
N ALA A 155 -4.01 3.28 23.70
CA ALA A 155 -5.05 3.56 24.68
C ALA A 155 -6.21 4.39 24.10
N GLU A 156 -5.94 5.23 23.09
CA GLU A 156 -6.92 6.00 22.34
C GLU A 156 -7.58 5.21 21.19
N GLY A 157 -7.20 3.94 20.97
CA GLY A 157 -7.73 3.11 19.90
C GLY A 157 -7.21 3.50 18.51
N LEU A 158 -6.02 4.12 18.43
CA LEU A 158 -5.38 4.44 17.16
C LEU A 158 -4.68 3.22 16.52
N ASP A 159 -4.52 2.12 17.25
CA ASP A 159 -4.00 0.85 16.74
C ASP A 159 -2.64 0.99 16.01
N THR A 160 -1.72 1.77 16.58
CA THR A 160 -0.35 1.88 16.06
C THR A 160 0.42 0.60 16.39
N ARG A 161 1.00 -0.04 15.36
CA ARG A 161 1.80 -1.28 15.47
C ARG A 161 3.30 -1.01 15.40
N ALA A 162 3.71 0.02 14.66
CA ALA A 162 5.10 0.48 14.64
C ALA A 162 5.15 2.00 14.48
N LEU A 163 6.09 2.63 15.19
CA LEU A 163 6.46 4.03 15.03
C LEU A 163 7.99 4.11 15.09
N LEU A 164 8.62 4.69 14.07
CA LEU A 164 10.08 4.73 13.93
C LEU A 164 10.54 6.09 13.43
N ILE A 165 11.63 6.58 14.02
CA ILE A 165 12.23 7.89 13.72
C ILE A 165 13.66 7.68 13.22
N VAL A 166 13.92 8.18 12.01
CA VAL A 166 15.27 8.32 11.46
C VAL A 166 15.63 9.80 11.43
N GLN A 167 16.76 10.17 12.00
CA GLN A 167 17.33 11.51 11.88
C GLN A 167 18.79 11.41 11.48
N HIS A 168 19.26 12.26 10.57
CA HIS A 168 20.64 12.26 10.09
C HIS A 168 21.12 10.90 9.57
N GLY A 169 20.23 10.20 8.87
CA GLY A 169 20.49 8.88 8.31
C GLY A 169 20.69 7.78 9.35
N GLN A 170 20.19 7.94 10.58
CA GLN A 170 20.27 6.96 11.67
C GLN A 170 18.91 6.76 12.34
N ILE A 171 18.57 5.51 12.67
CA ILE A 171 17.40 5.25 13.53
C ILE A 171 17.75 5.71 14.95
N ILE A 172 17.02 6.70 15.45
CA ILE A 172 17.23 7.28 16.78
C ILE A 172 16.18 6.83 17.80
N ALA A 173 15.02 6.34 17.34
CA ALA A 173 14.03 5.70 18.19
C ALA A 173 13.11 4.81 17.34
N GLU A 174 12.68 3.68 17.91
CA GLU A 174 11.70 2.78 17.29
C GLU A 174 10.88 2.08 18.37
N SER A 175 9.56 2.02 18.19
CA SER A 175 8.65 1.38 19.15
C SER A 175 7.58 0.59 18.43
N TYR A 176 7.18 -0.53 19.04
CA TYR A 176 6.31 -1.54 18.45
C TYR A 176 5.24 -1.97 19.43
N ALA A 177 4.08 -2.38 18.93
CA ALA A 177 2.95 -2.80 19.75
C ALA A 177 2.12 -3.91 19.09
N GLY A 178 1.29 -4.59 19.89
CA GLY A 178 0.63 -5.83 19.49
C GLY A 178 1.63 -6.97 19.43
N GLU A 179 1.51 -7.83 18.42
CA GLU A 179 2.48 -8.91 18.14
C GLU A 179 3.60 -8.47 17.16
N ALA A 180 3.68 -7.18 16.81
CA ALA A 180 4.70 -6.67 15.90
C ALA A 180 6.02 -6.37 16.60
N ASP A 181 7.10 -6.55 15.86
CA ASP A 181 8.47 -6.19 16.24
C ASP A 181 9.24 -5.55 15.07
N ALA A 182 10.56 -5.37 15.25
CA ALA A 182 11.42 -4.71 14.27
C ALA A 182 11.65 -5.51 12.97
N GLU A 183 11.27 -6.78 12.94
CA GLU A 183 11.43 -7.69 11.80
C GLU A 183 10.09 -8.02 11.15
N THR A 184 8.97 -7.71 11.81
CA THR A 184 7.63 -8.00 11.31
C THR A 184 7.30 -7.22 10.03
N PRO A 185 7.00 -7.90 8.89
CA PRO A 185 6.50 -7.24 7.70
C PRO A 185 5.06 -6.76 7.90
N LEU A 186 4.82 -5.45 7.88
CA LEU A 186 3.49 -4.86 8.06
C LEU A 186 2.96 -4.29 6.73
N LEU A 187 1.65 -4.41 6.52
CA LEU A 187 0.95 -3.94 5.32
C LEU A 187 1.02 -2.41 5.19
N GLY A 188 1.64 -1.91 4.12
CA GLY A 188 1.71 -0.47 3.85
C GLY A 188 0.52 0.13 3.10
N TRP A 189 -0.41 -0.71 2.62
CA TRP A 189 -1.52 -0.27 1.75
C TRP A 189 -1.00 0.63 0.62
N SER A 190 -1.62 1.80 0.41
CA SER A 190 -1.27 2.75 -0.64
C SER A 190 0.15 3.32 -0.59
N MET A 191 0.94 3.06 0.44
CA MET A 191 2.39 3.37 0.39
C MET A 191 3.11 2.58 -0.70
N ALA A 192 2.58 1.41 -1.10
CA ALA A 192 3.10 0.62 -2.21
C ALA A 192 3.13 1.41 -3.54
N LYS A 193 2.25 2.40 -3.71
CA LYS A 193 2.19 3.25 -4.91
C LYS A 193 3.48 4.03 -5.12
N SER A 194 4.02 4.56 -4.03
CA SER A 194 5.26 5.32 -4.03
C SER A 194 6.46 4.42 -4.34
N LEU A 195 6.47 3.18 -3.83
CA LEU A 195 7.48 2.19 -4.21
C LEU A 195 7.37 1.81 -5.70
N MET A 196 6.17 1.58 -6.22
CA MET A 196 5.96 1.30 -7.64
C MET A 196 6.42 2.45 -8.54
N ALA A 197 6.18 3.71 -8.14
CA ALA A 197 6.75 4.86 -8.83
C ALA A 197 8.28 4.84 -8.81
N ILE A 198 8.91 4.55 -7.66
CA ILE A 198 10.37 4.41 -7.58
C ILE A 198 10.90 3.29 -8.50
N MET A 199 10.19 2.16 -8.60
CA MET A 199 10.54 1.05 -9.50
C MET A 199 10.51 1.49 -10.98
N LEU A 200 9.50 2.26 -11.39
CA LEU A 200 9.46 2.84 -12.74
C LEU A 200 10.56 3.89 -12.96
N GLY A 201 10.85 4.71 -11.95
CA GLY A 201 11.97 5.65 -11.99
C GLY A 201 13.33 4.97 -12.11
N ASN A 202 13.48 3.75 -11.56
CA ASN A 202 14.66 2.94 -11.74
C ASN A 202 14.78 2.41 -13.19
N LEU A 203 13.68 1.97 -13.80
CA LEU A 203 13.65 1.62 -15.22
C LEU A 203 13.99 2.82 -16.10
N GLU A 204 13.46 4.01 -15.79
CA GLU A 204 13.82 5.25 -16.50
C GLU A 204 15.32 5.55 -16.37
N TYR A 205 15.85 5.50 -15.15
CA TYR A 205 17.28 5.72 -14.88
C TYR A 205 18.19 4.73 -15.63
N ARG A 206 17.75 3.49 -15.81
CA ARG A 206 18.46 2.43 -16.56
C ARG A 206 18.23 2.51 -18.07
N GLY A 207 17.40 3.43 -18.55
CA GLY A 207 17.05 3.58 -19.97
C GLY A 207 16.15 2.47 -20.52
N LEU A 208 15.45 1.73 -19.64
CA LEU A 208 14.52 0.67 -20.01
C LEU A 208 13.09 1.17 -20.19
N LEU A 209 12.76 2.34 -19.63
CA LEU A 209 11.47 2.99 -19.77
C LEU A 209 11.66 4.39 -20.36
N ASP A 210 11.04 4.64 -21.52
CA ASP A 210 10.94 5.97 -22.10
C ASP A 210 9.66 6.65 -21.57
N PRO A 211 9.76 7.72 -20.75
CA PRO A 211 8.59 8.38 -20.19
C PRO A 211 7.73 9.09 -21.26
N ALA A 212 8.27 9.32 -22.46
CA ALA A 212 7.55 9.93 -23.58
C ALA A 212 6.87 8.89 -24.50
N ALA A 213 7.03 7.59 -24.24
CA ALA A 213 6.41 6.55 -25.04
C ALA A 213 4.87 6.61 -24.96
N THR A 214 4.23 6.60 -26.13
CA THR A 214 2.77 6.58 -26.27
C THR A 214 2.33 5.55 -27.33
N PRO A 215 1.22 4.82 -27.11
CA PRO A 215 0.43 4.81 -25.87
C PRO A 215 1.17 4.08 -24.74
N VAL A 216 1.00 4.53 -23.50
CA VAL A 216 1.61 3.86 -22.31
C VAL A 216 1.10 2.43 -22.16
N VAL A 217 -0.15 2.19 -22.55
CA VAL A 217 -0.81 0.89 -22.56
C VAL A 217 -1.21 0.57 -23.99
N ALA A 218 -0.68 -0.52 -24.55
CA ALA A 218 -0.88 -0.88 -25.96
C ALA A 218 -2.38 -0.99 -26.33
N GLN A 219 -3.23 -1.45 -25.42
CA GLN A 219 -4.68 -1.57 -25.63
C GLN A 219 -5.39 -0.23 -25.86
N TRP A 220 -4.74 0.90 -25.56
CA TRP A 220 -5.32 2.23 -25.71
C TRP A 220 -5.02 2.87 -27.07
N ALA A 221 -4.22 2.23 -27.92
CA ALA A 221 -3.75 2.78 -29.20
C ALA A 221 -4.87 3.30 -30.12
N ASP A 222 -6.05 2.68 -30.05
CA ASP A 222 -7.17 2.92 -30.96
C ASP A 222 -8.28 3.80 -30.35
N ASP A 223 -8.10 4.37 -29.16
CA ASP A 223 -9.10 5.26 -28.53
C ASP A 223 -8.49 6.46 -27.79
N GLU A 224 -9.36 7.29 -27.17
CA GLU A 224 -8.98 8.55 -26.51
C GLU A 224 -7.90 8.37 -25.42
N ARG A 225 -7.78 7.17 -24.84
CA ARG A 225 -6.78 6.82 -23.83
C ARG A 225 -5.36 6.77 -24.39
N ALA A 226 -5.17 6.73 -25.72
CA ALA A 226 -3.85 6.86 -26.33
C ALA A 226 -3.11 8.13 -25.91
N ASN A 227 -3.85 9.18 -25.52
CA ASN A 227 -3.30 10.45 -25.08
C ASN A 227 -2.92 10.50 -23.60
N ILE A 228 -3.12 9.41 -22.84
CA ILE A 228 -2.69 9.33 -21.44
C ILE A 228 -1.18 9.11 -21.42
N GLU A 229 -0.44 10.05 -20.83
CA GLU A 229 1.01 9.98 -20.66
C GLU A 229 1.36 9.27 -19.35
N LEU A 230 2.62 8.78 -19.24
CA LEU A 230 3.09 8.16 -18.01
C LEU A 230 3.03 9.14 -16.83
N THR A 231 3.32 10.41 -17.09
CA THR A 231 3.23 11.51 -16.13
C THR A 231 1.80 11.73 -15.63
N ASP A 232 0.78 11.51 -16.46
CA ASP A 232 -0.61 11.62 -16.02
C ASP A 232 -0.94 10.51 -15.01
N LEU A 233 -0.50 9.27 -15.28
CA LEU A 233 -0.67 8.16 -14.33
C LEU A 233 0.11 8.40 -13.03
N LEU A 234 1.38 8.82 -13.12
CA LEU A 234 2.23 9.10 -11.95
C LEU A 234 1.67 10.21 -11.07
N THR A 235 1.00 11.20 -11.65
CA THR A 235 0.40 12.33 -10.92
C THR A 235 -1.08 12.15 -10.57
N MET A 236 -1.68 10.99 -10.88
CA MET A 236 -3.11 10.72 -10.71
C MET A 236 -4.00 11.71 -11.47
N THR A 237 -3.61 12.08 -12.68
CA THR A 237 -4.32 13.00 -13.56
C THR A 237 -4.73 12.39 -14.91
N ASP A 238 -4.69 11.06 -15.01
CA ASP A 238 -5.00 10.27 -16.22
C ASP A 238 -6.43 10.43 -16.76
N GLY A 239 -7.37 10.86 -15.92
CA GLY A 239 -8.74 11.15 -16.33
C GLY A 239 -9.64 9.93 -16.52
N LEU A 240 -9.21 8.73 -16.11
CA LEU A 240 -10.03 7.53 -16.11
C LEU A 240 -11.18 7.62 -15.08
N ALA A 241 -12.32 7.05 -15.43
CA ALA A 241 -13.47 6.92 -14.54
C ALA A 241 -13.24 5.79 -13.53
N PHE A 242 -12.70 6.14 -12.36
CA PHE A 242 -12.44 5.20 -11.27
C PHE A 242 -12.92 5.76 -9.93
N SER A 243 -13.77 5.00 -9.22
CA SER A 243 -14.23 5.28 -7.86
C SER A 243 -13.26 4.71 -6.82
N GLU A 244 -12.55 5.58 -6.11
CA GLU A 244 -11.72 5.22 -4.94
C GLU A 244 -12.52 5.15 -3.63
N ALA A 245 -13.85 5.02 -3.72
CA ALA A 245 -14.63 4.73 -2.52
C ALA A 245 -14.43 3.25 -2.13
N TYR A 246 -14.35 2.99 -0.83
CA TYR A 246 -14.10 1.66 -0.29
C TYR A 246 -15.39 0.95 0.16
N ASN A 247 -16.50 1.20 -0.55
CA ASN A 247 -17.74 0.46 -0.32
C ASN A 247 -17.82 -0.74 -1.27
N PRO A 248 -18.48 -1.83 -0.85
CA PRO A 248 -18.89 -2.88 -1.77
C PRO A 248 -19.52 -2.35 -3.06
N GLY A 249 -18.96 -2.77 -4.20
CA GLY A 249 -19.42 -2.42 -5.54
C GLY A 249 -18.75 -1.18 -6.15
N ASP A 250 -17.97 -0.42 -5.37
CA ASP A 250 -17.05 0.60 -5.92
C ASP A 250 -15.82 -0.05 -6.58
N ASP A 251 -15.20 0.65 -7.53
CA ASP A 251 -14.10 0.13 -8.33
C ASP A 251 -12.93 -0.37 -7.46
N ALA A 252 -12.54 0.38 -6.41
CA ALA A 252 -11.42 0.00 -5.54
C ALA A 252 -11.63 -1.35 -4.83
N THR A 253 -12.84 -1.61 -4.31
CA THR A 253 -13.11 -2.86 -3.58
C THR A 253 -13.33 -4.03 -4.53
N ALA A 254 -14.01 -3.80 -5.67
CA ALA A 254 -14.18 -4.82 -6.69
C ALA A 254 -12.81 -5.26 -7.22
N MET A 255 -11.99 -4.32 -7.69
CA MET A 255 -10.67 -4.56 -8.25
C MET A 255 -9.75 -5.34 -7.31
N LEU A 256 -9.71 -5.00 -6.02
CA LEU A 256 -8.78 -5.62 -5.07
C LEU A 256 -9.23 -6.98 -4.55
N PHE A 257 -10.55 -7.20 -4.42
CA PHE A 257 -11.08 -8.33 -3.65
C PHE A 257 -11.97 -9.28 -4.44
N THR A 258 -12.39 -8.93 -5.66
CA THR A 258 -13.26 -9.77 -6.48
C THR A 258 -12.76 -10.01 -7.90
N GLU A 259 -11.68 -9.36 -8.32
CA GLU A 259 -11.11 -9.50 -9.65
C GLU A 259 -9.77 -10.24 -9.62
N ALA A 260 -9.55 -11.10 -10.62
CA ALA A 260 -8.30 -11.85 -10.75
C ALA A 260 -7.12 -10.97 -11.19
N SER A 261 -7.39 -9.89 -11.95
CA SER A 261 -6.37 -8.91 -12.32
C SER A 261 -6.82 -7.48 -12.06
N GLY A 262 -6.15 -6.83 -11.10
CA GLY A 262 -6.45 -5.45 -10.75
C GLY A 262 -6.08 -4.47 -11.86
N SER A 263 -4.96 -4.73 -12.54
CA SER A 263 -4.51 -3.89 -13.67
C SER A 263 -5.44 -3.99 -14.87
N ALA A 264 -5.91 -5.19 -15.23
CA ALA A 264 -6.84 -5.35 -16.36
C ALA A 264 -8.19 -4.64 -16.08
N TYR A 265 -8.68 -4.74 -14.84
CA TYR A 265 -9.87 -4.01 -14.41
C TYR A 265 -9.71 -2.50 -14.59
N ALA A 266 -8.58 -1.94 -14.12
CA ALA A 266 -8.28 -0.51 -14.24
C ALA A 266 -8.10 -0.05 -15.70
N ILE A 267 -7.38 -0.82 -16.52
CA ILE A 267 -7.15 -0.53 -17.96
C ILE A 267 -8.48 -0.44 -18.72
N SER A 268 -9.48 -1.21 -18.31
CA SER A 268 -10.80 -1.22 -18.95
C SER A 268 -11.64 0.03 -18.68
N ARG A 269 -11.28 0.87 -17.70
CA ARG A 269 -12.08 2.05 -17.34
C ARG A 269 -12.14 3.04 -18.52
N PRO A 270 -13.30 3.68 -18.76
CA PRO A 270 -13.42 4.70 -19.78
C PRO A 270 -12.77 6.01 -19.34
N VAL A 271 -12.44 6.87 -20.30
CA VAL A 271 -12.06 8.26 -20.03
C VAL A 271 -13.30 9.03 -19.55
N ALA A 272 -13.19 9.71 -18.42
CA ALA A 272 -14.19 10.67 -17.96
C ALA A 272 -13.76 12.12 -18.17
N GLN A 273 -12.45 12.38 -18.23
CA GLN A 273 -11.88 13.72 -18.22
C GLN A 273 -10.62 13.76 -19.10
N ARG A 274 -10.29 14.93 -19.64
CA ARG A 274 -9.05 15.10 -20.39
C ARG A 274 -7.83 14.84 -19.47
N PRO A 275 -6.85 14.02 -19.89
CA PRO A 275 -5.63 13.76 -19.12
C PRO A 275 -4.87 15.05 -18.76
N GLY A 276 -4.20 15.04 -17.61
CA GLY A 276 -3.46 16.17 -17.06
C GLY A 276 -4.33 17.27 -16.43
N THR A 277 -5.66 17.22 -16.55
CA THR A 277 -6.52 18.37 -16.17
C THR A 277 -7.15 18.30 -14.79
N GLN A 278 -7.34 17.11 -14.23
CA GLN A 278 -7.92 16.89 -12.89
C GLN A 278 -7.21 15.79 -12.16
N PHE A 279 -6.91 16.05 -10.90
CA PHE A 279 -6.46 15.03 -9.96
C PHE A 279 -7.64 14.13 -9.57
N ASN A 280 -7.49 12.82 -9.75
CA ASN A 280 -8.37 11.78 -9.25
C ASN A 280 -7.52 10.65 -8.65
N TYR A 281 -7.40 10.62 -7.32
CA TYR A 281 -6.61 9.59 -6.65
C TYR A 281 -7.20 8.19 -6.90
N SER A 282 -6.42 7.27 -7.46
CA SER A 282 -6.90 5.94 -7.89
C SER A 282 -5.89 4.83 -7.62
N SER A 283 -6.32 3.79 -6.92
CA SER A 283 -5.62 2.51 -6.83
C SER A 283 -5.58 1.78 -8.16
N GLY A 284 -6.59 1.99 -9.02
CA GLY A 284 -6.57 1.49 -10.39
C GLY A 284 -5.39 2.03 -11.19
N THR A 285 -5.19 3.36 -11.18
CA THR A 285 -4.05 4.01 -11.85
C THR A 285 -2.70 3.44 -11.38
N ALA A 286 -2.53 3.18 -10.08
CA ALA A 286 -1.31 2.55 -9.56
C ALA A 286 -1.11 1.10 -10.03
N ASN A 287 -2.19 0.34 -10.23
CA ASN A 287 -2.09 -1.01 -10.80
C ASN A 287 -1.84 -0.98 -12.33
N ILE A 288 -2.23 0.09 -13.03
CA ILE A 288 -1.79 0.33 -14.42
C ILE A 288 -0.27 0.55 -14.45
N LEU A 289 0.27 1.39 -13.56
CA LEU A 289 1.72 1.58 -13.40
C LEU A 289 2.43 0.24 -13.10
N SER A 290 1.82 -0.61 -12.28
CA SER A 290 2.32 -1.97 -12.00
C SER A 290 2.35 -2.85 -13.25
N ARG A 291 1.34 -2.74 -14.13
CA ARG A 291 1.34 -3.42 -15.43
C ARG A 291 2.40 -2.89 -16.38
N VAL A 292 2.68 -1.59 -16.35
CA VAL A 292 3.78 -0.99 -17.13
C VAL A 292 5.11 -1.59 -16.70
N TYR A 293 5.38 -1.64 -15.39
CA TYR A 293 6.58 -2.28 -14.85
C TYR A 293 6.66 -3.75 -15.29
N PHE A 294 5.59 -4.52 -15.08
CA PHE A 294 5.49 -5.93 -15.48
C PHE A 294 5.83 -6.17 -16.96
N ASN A 295 5.33 -5.32 -17.86
CA ASN A 295 5.61 -5.45 -19.29
C ASN A 295 7.08 -5.13 -19.65
N HIS A 296 7.70 -4.18 -18.96
CA HIS A 296 9.09 -3.76 -19.23
C HIS A 296 10.13 -4.70 -18.63
N THR A 297 9.77 -5.50 -17.63
CA THR A 297 10.68 -6.47 -17.02
C THR A 297 10.67 -7.83 -17.70
N GLY A 298 9.63 -8.17 -18.47
CA GLY A 298 9.56 -9.44 -19.20
C GLY A 298 8.16 -10.05 -19.34
N ALA A 299 7.14 -9.38 -18.78
CA ALA A 299 5.74 -9.80 -18.76
C ALA A 299 5.51 -11.14 -18.05
N THR A 300 6.31 -11.41 -17.01
CA THR A 300 6.10 -12.50 -16.05
C THR A 300 6.31 -12.01 -14.62
N LEU A 301 5.72 -12.71 -13.65
CA LEU A 301 5.98 -12.43 -12.23
C LEU A 301 7.46 -12.68 -11.90
N ALA A 302 8.03 -13.74 -12.46
CA ALA A 302 9.42 -14.14 -12.26
C ALA A 302 10.38 -13.00 -12.60
N ASP A 303 10.24 -12.44 -13.80
CA ASP A 303 11.09 -11.35 -14.25
C ASP A 303 10.87 -10.07 -13.44
N SER A 304 9.61 -9.78 -13.08
CA SER A 304 9.25 -8.63 -12.24
C SER A 304 9.89 -8.70 -10.85
N LEU A 305 9.87 -9.89 -10.23
CA LEU A 305 10.49 -10.15 -8.92
C LEU A 305 12.02 -10.17 -9.03
N ALA A 306 12.58 -10.71 -10.10
CA ALA A 306 14.02 -10.69 -10.35
C ALA A 306 14.56 -9.26 -10.49
N ASP A 307 13.92 -8.43 -11.33
CA ASP A 307 14.30 -7.02 -11.49
C ASP A 307 14.14 -6.25 -10.16
N TYR A 308 13.04 -6.47 -9.45
CA TYR A 308 12.79 -5.86 -8.14
C TYR A 308 13.88 -6.24 -7.13
N ARG A 309 14.24 -7.53 -7.05
CA ARG A 309 15.30 -8.02 -6.14
C ARG A 309 16.65 -7.40 -6.48
N GLU A 310 17.02 -7.39 -7.76
CA GLU A 310 18.34 -6.96 -8.22
C GLU A 310 18.53 -5.44 -8.09
N HIS A 311 17.53 -4.65 -8.51
CA HIS A 311 17.70 -3.23 -8.71
C HIS A 311 17.04 -2.35 -7.65
N ILE A 312 16.17 -2.93 -6.81
CA ILE A 312 15.44 -2.19 -5.76
C ILE A 312 15.74 -2.79 -4.39
N ALA A 313 15.36 -4.03 -4.13
CA ALA A 313 15.44 -4.64 -2.81
C ALA A 313 16.89 -4.79 -2.32
N THR A 314 17.79 -5.34 -3.16
CA THR A 314 19.20 -5.53 -2.79
C THR A 314 19.93 -4.20 -2.57
N PRO A 315 19.83 -3.20 -3.48
CA PRO A 315 20.50 -1.91 -3.27
C PRO A 315 19.95 -1.11 -2.08
N LEU A 316 18.64 -1.15 -1.83
CA LEU A 316 18.03 -0.56 -0.63
C LEU A 316 18.37 -1.37 0.62
N SER A 317 18.74 -2.64 0.47
CA SER A 317 18.95 -3.61 1.54
C SER A 317 17.68 -3.90 2.33
N PHE A 318 16.58 -4.18 1.63
CA PHE A 318 15.37 -4.74 2.23
C PHE A 318 15.63 -6.12 2.82
N GLN A 319 15.07 -6.39 4.00
CA GLN A 319 15.33 -7.63 4.74
C GLN A 319 14.06 -8.38 5.13
N HIS A 320 12.99 -7.66 5.44
CA HIS A 320 11.74 -8.24 5.89
C HIS A 320 10.60 -7.66 5.05
N THR A 321 10.55 -8.08 3.78
CA THR A 321 9.58 -7.56 2.81
C THR A 321 8.97 -8.64 1.95
N VAL A 322 7.68 -8.48 1.63
CA VAL A 322 6.96 -9.29 0.66
C VAL A 322 6.14 -8.35 -0.24
N PHE A 323 6.23 -8.52 -1.56
CA PHE A 323 5.42 -7.77 -2.52
C PHE A 323 4.49 -8.74 -3.24
N GLU A 324 3.22 -8.73 -2.86
CA GLU A 324 2.27 -9.74 -3.32
C GLU A 324 1.69 -9.36 -4.69
N PRO A 325 1.54 -10.35 -5.59
CA PRO A 325 0.86 -10.17 -6.87
C PRO A 325 -0.66 -10.38 -6.77
N ASP A 326 -1.38 -9.99 -7.82
CA ASP A 326 -2.73 -10.48 -8.10
C ASP A 326 -2.67 -11.88 -8.74
N ALA A 327 -3.83 -12.49 -8.99
CA ALA A 327 -3.88 -13.83 -9.55
C ALA A 327 -3.32 -13.90 -10.99
N ALA A 328 -3.24 -12.77 -11.71
CA ALA A 328 -2.61 -12.66 -13.01
C ALA A 328 -1.07 -12.45 -12.94
N GLY A 329 -0.48 -12.51 -11.75
CA GLY A 329 0.97 -12.41 -11.55
C GLY A 329 1.53 -10.99 -11.60
N VAL A 330 0.69 -9.95 -11.57
CA VAL A 330 1.16 -8.56 -11.49
C VAL A 330 1.20 -8.13 -10.04
N LEU A 331 2.34 -7.60 -9.59
CA LEU A 331 2.47 -6.98 -8.26
C LEU A 331 1.35 -5.96 -8.03
N VAL A 332 0.64 -6.06 -6.89
CA VAL A 332 -0.43 -5.11 -6.56
C VAL A 332 0.18 -3.84 -5.99
N GLY A 333 0.80 -3.04 -6.87
CA GLY A 333 1.50 -1.80 -6.51
C GLY A 333 0.58 -0.71 -5.97
N SER A 334 -0.74 -0.91 -5.99
CA SER A 334 -1.66 -0.05 -5.26
C SER A 334 -1.66 -0.30 -3.76
N SER A 335 -1.29 -1.49 -3.26
CA SER A 335 -1.64 -1.90 -1.90
C SER A 335 -0.76 -2.96 -1.20
N TYR A 336 -0.32 -4.02 -1.87
CA TYR A 336 0.15 -5.24 -1.18
C TYR A 336 1.68 -5.35 -1.09
N PHE A 337 2.30 -4.27 -0.61
CA PHE A 337 3.68 -4.32 -0.15
C PHE A 337 3.71 -4.37 1.39
N TYR A 338 4.30 -5.44 1.91
CA TYR A 338 4.50 -5.70 3.32
C TYR A 338 5.97 -5.48 3.61
N ALA A 339 6.27 -4.68 4.62
CA ALA A 339 7.64 -4.40 5.00
C ALA A 339 7.75 -4.04 6.47
N SER A 340 8.88 -4.36 7.10
CA SER A 340 9.20 -3.85 8.44
C SER A 340 9.26 -2.33 8.45
N ALA A 341 9.05 -1.71 9.62
CA ALA A 341 9.18 -0.26 9.76
C ALA A 341 10.57 0.24 9.31
N ARG A 342 11.61 -0.56 9.55
CA ARG A 342 12.99 -0.28 9.13
C ARG A 342 13.18 -0.37 7.61
N ASP A 343 12.45 -1.23 6.92
CA ASP A 343 12.47 -1.33 5.46
C ASP A 343 11.69 -0.20 4.80
N TRP A 344 10.53 0.17 5.35
CA TRP A 344 9.83 1.41 4.96
C TRP A 344 10.69 2.66 5.15
N ALA A 345 11.43 2.74 6.25
CA ALA A 345 12.35 3.84 6.53
C ALA A 345 13.47 3.96 5.48
N ARG A 346 13.92 2.85 4.87
CA ARG A 346 14.92 2.88 3.79
C ARG A 346 14.39 3.57 2.53
N ILE A 347 13.11 3.39 2.21
CA ILE A 347 12.47 4.11 1.10
C ILE A 347 12.48 5.62 1.38
N GLY A 348 12.05 6.02 2.58
CA GLY A 348 12.06 7.42 3.00
C GLY A 348 13.47 8.03 2.98
N GLN A 349 14.46 7.32 3.54
CA GLN A 349 15.84 7.78 3.59
C GLN A 349 16.48 7.86 2.19
N MET A 350 16.18 6.93 1.29
CA MET A 350 16.66 6.98 -0.10
C MET A 350 16.11 8.22 -0.83
N MET A 351 14.82 8.52 -0.65
CA MET A 351 14.20 9.72 -1.22
C MET A 351 14.81 10.99 -0.61
N LEU A 352 15.00 11.03 0.72
CA LEU A 352 15.65 12.12 1.44
C LEU A 352 17.08 12.39 0.91
N ASN A 353 17.79 11.33 0.53
CA ASN A 353 19.15 11.38 -0.01
C ASN A 353 19.22 11.61 -1.53
N GLY A 354 18.15 12.09 -2.17
CA GLY A 354 18.18 12.40 -3.62
C GLY A 354 18.36 11.18 -4.51
N GLY A 355 17.80 10.03 -4.11
CA GLY A 355 17.78 8.82 -4.93
C GLY A 355 18.87 7.81 -4.59
N VAL A 356 19.63 8.00 -3.51
CA VAL A 356 20.82 7.20 -3.17
C VAL A 356 20.72 6.60 -1.77
N LEU A 357 21.02 5.31 -1.63
CA LEU A 357 21.19 4.66 -0.33
C LEU A 357 22.28 3.59 -0.42
N ASN A 358 23.01 3.36 0.68
CA ASN A 358 24.07 2.35 0.76
C ASN A 358 25.20 2.49 -0.27
N GLY A 359 25.35 3.66 -0.92
CA GLY A 359 26.30 3.89 -2.01
C GLY A 359 25.76 3.53 -3.40
N HIS A 360 24.49 3.14 -3.51
CA HIS A 360 23.82 2.81 -4.76
C HIS A 360 22.80 3.89 -5.12
N ARG A 361 22.83 4.33 -6.38
CA ARG A 361 21.77 5.16 -6.96
C ARG A 361 20.63 4.29 -7.45
N ILE A 362 19.44 4.51 -6.90
CA ILE A 362 18.21 3.77 -7.22
C ILE A 362 17.44 4.50 -8.31
N VAL A 363 17.31 5.82 -8.18
CA VAL A 363 16.67 6.71 -9.15
C VAL A 363 17.55 7.95 -9.36
N SER A 364 17.33 8.68 -10.46
CA SER A 364 18.00 9.95 -10.69
C SER A 364 17.57 10.99 -9.65
N GLU A 365 18.42 11.97 -9.39
CA GLU A 365 18.07 13.12 -8.54
C GLU A 365 16.89 13.90 -9.15
N ASP A 366 16.90 14.08 -10.47
CA ASP A 366 15.79 14.63 -11.25
C ASP A 366 14.46 13.89 -11.02
N TRP A 367 14.48 12.55 -10.92
CA TRP A 367 13.28 11.79 -10.59
C TRP A 367 12.73 12.16 -9.21
N VAL A 368 13.59 12.31 -8.20
CA VAL A 368 13.18 12.73 -6.84
C VAL A 368 12.58 14.13 -6.87
N GLU A 369 13.18 15.05 -7.61
CA GLU A 369 12.67 16.42 -7.79
C GLU A 369 11.28 16.42 -8.45
N ARG A 370 11.09 15.67 -9.54
CA ARG A 370 9.78 15.52 -10.19
C ARG A 370 8.76 14.82 -9.29
N ALA A 371 9.18 13.77 -8.58
CA ALA A 371 8.32 13.01 -7.69
C ALA A 371 7.79 13.83 -6.51
N THR A 372 8.54 14.85 -6.09
CA THR A 372 8.19 15.74 -4.97
C THR A 372 7.68 17.12 -5.42
N SER A 373 7.43 17.30 -6.72
CA SER A 373 6.91 18.54 -7.30
C SER A 373 5.38 18.51 -7.47
N PRO A 374 4.67 19.62 -7.20
CA PRO A 374 3.23 19.70 -7.41
C PRO A 374 2.81 19.38 -8.85
N ASN A 375 1.72 18.63 -9.01
CA ASN A 375 1.09 18.46 -10.31
C ASN A 375 0.40 19.75 -10.80
N SER A 376 -0.02 19.75 -12.06
CA SER A 376 -0.61 20.91 -12.75
C SER A 376 -2.14 20.93 -12.76
N SER A 377 -2.81 20.00 -12.07
CA SER A 377 -4.26 19.90 -12.07
C SER A 377 -4.95 21.14 -11.50
N ARG A 378 -6.23 21.31 -11.84
CA ARG A 378 -7.02 22.47 -11.40
C ARG A 378 -7.61 22.35 -10.00
N ASN A 379 -7.74 21.13 -9.47
CA ASN A 379 -8.48 20.83 -8.24
C ASN A 379 -7.59 20.45 -7.06
N ASN A 380 -6.47 19.76 -7.27
CA ASN A 380 -5.55 19.39 -6.21
C ASN A 380 -4.12 19.17 -6.73
N ARG A 381 -3.25 20.14 -6.47
CA ARG A 381 -1.86 20.16 -6.93
C ARG A 381 -0.88 19.52 -5.95
N ALA A 382 -1.30 19.27 -4.71
CA ALA A 382 -0.45 18.75 -3.64
C ALA A 382 -0.22 17.22 -3.73
N TYR A 383 0.19 16.76 -4.91
CA TYR A 383 0.53 15.38 -5.22
C TYR A 383 1.55 15.35 -6.37
N GLY A 384 2.62 14.57 -6.21
CA GLY A 384 3.68 14.38 -7.21
C GLY A 384 3.64 12.98 -7.83
N TYR A 385 4.79 12.32 -8.00
CA TYR A 385 4.83 10.94 -8.54
C TYR A 385 4.49 9.92 -7.48
N GLN A 386 3.19 9.73 -7.26
CA GLN A 386 2.65 8.83 -6.25
C GLN A 386 2.99 9.23 -4.78
N PHE A 387 3.37 10.48 -4.54
CA PHE A 387 3.63 11.04 -3.20
C PHE A 387 2.69 12.19 -2.87
N TRP A 388 2.20 12.24 -1.63
CA TRP A 388 1.46 13.37 -1.08
C TRP A 388 2.43 14.48 -0.69
N LEU A 389 2.12 15.73 -1.05
CA LEU A 389 3.00 16.87 -0.80
C LEU A 389 2.41 17.83 0.23
N ASN A 390 3.26 18.55 0.95
CA ASN A 390 2.86 19.65 1.83
C ASN A 390 2.84 21.02 1.15
N ARG A 391 2.91 21.03 -0.19
CA ARG A 391 2.95 22.23 -1.05
C ARG A 391 2.12 22.02 -2.31
N GLY A 392 1.74 23.12 -2.97
CA GLY A 392 1.06 23.14 -4.26
C GLY A 392 -0.39 23.64 -4.21
N ASN A 393 -1.10 23.39 -3.11
CA ASN A 393 -2.43 23.95 -2.85
C ASN A 393 -2.33 25.27 -2.08
N ALA A 394 -3.46 25.96 -1.94
CA ALA A 394 -3.58 27.17 -1.12
C ALA A 394 -3.29 26.87 0.37
N ASP A 395 -3.90 25.81 0.88
CA ASP A 395 -3.67 25.31 2.23
C ASP A 395 -2.71 24.12 2.22
N GLN A 396 -1.82 24.09 3.21
CA GLN A 396 -0.90 22.97 3.43
C GLN A 396 -1.65 21.76 4.00
N ARG A 397 -1.19 20.56 3.64
CA ARG A 397 -1.76 19.29 4.13
C ARG A 397 -1.48 19.08 5.61
N TRP A 398 -0.27 19.46 6.02
CA TRP A 398 0.25 19.43 7.38
C TRP A 398 0.78 20.83 7.70
N PRO A 399 -0.09 21.74 8.18
CA PRO A 399 0.22 23.17 8.27
C PRO A 399 1.35 23.50 9.26
N ASP A 400 1.60 22.62 10.24
CA ASP A 400 2.66 22.81 11.23
C ASP A 400 3.97 22.10 10.85
N LEU A 401 4.01 21.46 9.67
CA LEU A 401 5.21 20.85 9.12
C LEU A 401 5.85 21.74 8.05
N PRO A 402 7.17 21.59 7.80
CA PRO A 402 7.86 22.30 6.73
C PRO A 402 7.17 22.16 5.35
N PRO A 403 7.19 23.21 4.50
CA PRO A 403 6.58 23.15 3.18
C PRO A 403 7.17 22.11 2.21
N ASP A 404 8.42 21.70 2.44
CA ASP A 404 9.11 20.66 1.68
C ASP A 404 8.80 19.24 2.17
N ALA A 405 7.96 19.08 3.20
CA ALA A 405 7.53 17.76 3.65
C ALA A 405 6.68 17.05 2.58
N TYR A 406 6.86 15.74 2.48
CA TYR A 406 6.07 14.85 1.63
C TYR A 406 5.94 13.47 2.27
N ALA A 407 4.96 12.69 1.84
CA ALA A 407 4.74 11.36 2.38
C ALA A 407 4.20 10.35 1.37
N ALA A 408 4.59 9.10 1.56
CA ALA A 408 3.80 7.96 1.12
C ALA A 408 2.76 7.67 2.20
N ASN A 409 1.47 7.69 1.86
CA ASN A 409 0.39 7.41 2.83
C ASN A 409 -0.42 6.17 2.40
N GLY A 410 -0.82 5.37 3.39
CA GLY A 410 -1.61 4.16 3.23
C GLY A 410 -2.98 4.25 3.90
N ASN A 411 -3.90 3.40 3.48
CA ASN A 411 -5.17 3.20 4.19
C ASN A 411 -4.89 2.77 5.65
N ARG A 412 -5.81 3.07 6.57
CA ARG A 412 -5.59 2.91 8.02
C ARG A 412 -4.42 3.73 8.57
N GLU A 413 -4.16 4.86 7.91
CA GLU A 413 -3.24 5.90 8.34
C GLU A 413 -1.77 5.43 8.42
N GLN A 414 -1.34 4.57 7.49
CA GLN A 414 0.09 4.29 7.33
C GLN A 414 0.79 5.55 6.80
N SER A 415 2.03 5.79 7.22
CA SER A 415 2.83 6.89 6.67
C SER A 415 4.33 6.58 6.66
N VAL A 416 4.99 6.97 5.58
CA VAL A 416 6.42 7.32 5.57
C VAL A 416 6.49 8.80 5.23
N THR A 417 6.69 9.63 6.26
CA THR A 417 6.80 11.09 6.11
C THR A 417 8.27 11.49 6.08
N VAL A 418 8.65 12.26 5.06
CA VAL A 418 10.01 12.79 4.87
C VAL A 418 9.98 14.30 5.04
N LEU A 419 10.88 14.84 5.86
CA LEU A 419 11.04 16.27 6.13
C LEU A 419 12.48 16.67 5.74
N PRO A 420 12.74 17.05 4.48
CA PRO A 420 14.10 17.31 4.00
C PRO A 420 14.84 18.38 4.80
N SER A 421 14.20 19.51 5.10
CA SER A 421 14.80 20.59 5.89
C SER A 421 15.19 20.19 7.32
N GLN A 422 14.70 19.04 7.81
CA GLN A 422 14.96 18.52 9.15
C GLN A 422 15.84 17.26 9.14
N ASP A 423 16.24 16.77 7.95
CA ASP A 423 16.95 15.50 7.76
C ASP A 423 16.29 14.34 8.55
N LEU A 424 14.97 14.27 8.42
CA LEU A 424 14.08 13.45 9.26
C LEU A 424 13.15 12.59 8.40
N VAL A 425 13.03 11.32 8.78
CA VAL A 425 12.01 10.39 8.27
C VAL A 425 11.26 9.81 9.47
N VAL A 426 9.93 9.86 9.42
CA VAL A 426 9.05 9.23 10.41
C VAL A 426 8.20 8.17 9.73
N VAL A 427 8.26 6.94 10.24
CA VAL A 427 7.45 5.82 9.76
C VAL A 427 6.40 5.49 10.80
N ARG A 428 5.13 5.38 10.39
CA ARG A 428 4.03 4.94 11.23
C ARG A 428 3.23 3.87 10.51
N LEU A 429 3.02 2.72 11.17
CA LEU A 429 2.23 1.60 10.65
C LEU A 429 1.19 1.19 11.69
N GLY A 430 -0.03 0.85 11.26
CA GLY A 430 -1.12 0.54 12.19
C GLY A 430 -2.47 0.21 11.56
N TRP A 431 -3.54 0.20 12.34
CA TRP A 431 -4.91 -0.15 11.89
C TRP A 431 -5.97 0.86 12.32
N THR A 432 -5.65 2.16 12.27
CA THR A 432 -6.57 3.22 12.72
C THR A 432 -7.89 3.20 11.94
N THR A 433 -9.02 3.12 12.65
CA THR A 433 -10.35 3.18 12.01
C THR A 433 -10.71 4.58 11.53
N GLY A 434 -10.32 5.59 12.30
CA GLY A 434 -10.55 7.01 12.01
C GLY A 434 -9.28 7.72 11.52
N ARG A 435 -9.12 8.97 11.94
CA ARG A 435 -7.97 9.81 11.56
C ARG A 435 -6.86 9.70 12.60
N TYR A 436 -5.64 9.42 12.14
CA TYR A 436 -4.44 9.54 12.96
C TYR A 436 -3.97 11.01 12.97
N PRO A 437 -3.65 11.62 14.13
CA PRO A 437 -3.21 13.01 14.21
C PRO A 437 -1.73 13.19 13.78
N ILE A 438 -1.40 12.77 12.55
CA ILE A 438 0.00 12.71 12.07
C ILE A 438 0.73 14.05 12.13
N ASN A 439 0.03 15.16 11.84
CA ASN A 439 0.59 16.51 11.96
C ASN A 439 1.10 16.76 13.39
N ASP A 440 0.23 16.58 14.37
CA ASP A 440 0.51 16.88 15.78
C ASP A 440 1.57 15.94 16.34
N ARG A 441 1.54 14.66 15.93
CA ARG A 441 2.53 13.65 16.33
C ARG A 441 3.92 13.98 15.79
N ILE A 442 4.04 14.41 14.54
CA ILE A 442 5.34 14.82 13.98
C ILE A 442 5.81 16.14 14.60
N VAL A 443 4.92 17.10 14.87
CA VAL A 443 5.27 18.32 15.62
C VAL A 443 5.81 17.99 17.01
N GLN A 444 5.15 17.08 17.73
CA GLN A 444 5.61 16.60 19.03
C GLN A 444 7.01 15.96 18.92
N ILE A 445 7.23 15.11 17.92
CA ILE A 445 8.53 14.50 17.64
C ILE A 445 9.60 15.56 17.37
N MET A 446 9.35 16.52 16.46
CA MET A 446 10.30 17.62 16.19
C MET A 446 10.61 18.42 17.46
N GLY A 447 9.62 18.64 18.32
CA GLY A 447 9.82 19.27 19.62
C GLY A 447 10.84 18.55 20.50
N TRP A 448 10.83 17.21 20.51
CA TRP A 448 11.83 16.42 21.24
C TRP A 448 13.25 16.60 20.68
N LEU A 449 13.38 16.69 19.35
CA LEU A 449 14.68 16.82 18.67
C LEU A 449 15.32 18.19 18.91
N THR A 450 14.53 19.25 19.08
CA THR A 450 15.03 20.61 19.34
C THR A 450 15.38 20.88 20.81
N ALA A 451 14.94 20.02 21.73
CA ALA A 451 15.15 20.19 23.17
C ALA A 451 16.49 19.59 23.68
N GLN A 452 17.26 18.97 22.79
CA GLN A 452 18.61 18.48 23.03
C GLN A 452 19.65 19.57 22.76
#